data_AF-A0A1Y4BEN4-F1
#
_entry.id   AF-A0A1Y4BEN4-F1
#
_cell.length_a   1.000
_cell.length_b   1.000
_cell.length_c   1.000
_cell.angle_alpha   90.00
_cell.angle_beta   90.00
_cell.angle_gamma   90.00
#
_symmetry.space_group_name_H-M   'P 1'
#
loop_
_entity.id
_entity.type
_entity.pdbx_description
1 polymer ?
#
loop_
_entity_poly.entity_id
_entity_poly.type
_entity_poly.pdbx_seq_one_letter_code
_entity_poly.pdbx_strand_id
1 'polypeptide(L)' 'MNTLKAVRESRGVKQKAVAEHLGVSRQTYSRYENKQEKMSIEQAKAVCSFLHCDLADIFLPEEVN' A
#
# COMPACT_ATOMS: atom_id res chain seq x y z
N MET A 1 -1.31 13.49 -3.22
CA MET A 1 -0.78 12.10 -3.22
C MET A 1 -0.65 11.58 -1.78
N ASN A 2 -1.37 10.49 -1.44
CA ASN A 2 -1.24 9.85 -0.14
C ASN A 2 -0.27 8.65 -0.25
N THR A 3 0.68 8.54 0.67
CA THR A 3 1.57 7.35 0.68
C THR A 3 0.82 6.13 1.21
N LEU A 4 1.21 4.93 0.77
CA LEU A 4 0.69 3.67 1.31
C LEU A 4 0.77 3.60 2.84
N LYS A 5 1.84 4.18 3.41
CA LYS A 5 2.03 4.31 4.86
C LYS A 5 0.97 5.21 5.50
N ALA A 6 0.73 6.39 4.92
CA ALA A 6 -0.24 7.34 5.45
C ALA A 6 -1.66 6.74 5.44
N VAL A 7 -2.05 6.08 4.34
CA VAL A 7 -3.35 5.38 4.25
C VAL A 7 -3.45 4.27 5.29
N ARG A 8 -2.41 3.44 5.45
CA ARG A 8 -2.41 2.39 6.47
C ARG A 8 -2.59 2.99 7.87
N GLU A 9 -1.86 4.05 8.19
CA GLU A 9 -1.90 4.70 9.51
C GLU A 9 -3.24 5.37 9.79
N SER A 10 -3.86 6.02 8.81
CA SER A 10 -5.20 6.59 8.95
C SER A 10 -6.29 5.54 9.18
N ARG A 11 -6.03 4.29 8.79
CA ARG A 11 -6.91 3.13 9.07
C ARG A 11 -6.58 2.43 10.40
N GLY A 12 -5.56 2.88 11.15
CA GLY A 12 -5.13 2.23 12.39
C GLY A 12 -4.53 0.84 12.19
N VAL A 13 -4.12 0.50 10.96
CA VAL A 13 -3.67 -0.85 10.60
C VAL A 13 -2.17 -1.00 10.87
N LYS A 14 -1.76 -2.13 11.44
CA LYS A 14 -0.33 -2.45 11.65
C LYS A 14 0.28 -3.01 10.37
N GLN A 15 1.56 -2.69 10.12
CA GLN A 15 2.32 -3.27 8.99
C GLN A 15 2.25 -4.81 8.94
N LYS A 16 2.26 -5.46 10.11
CA LYS A 16 2.16 -6.92 10.21
C LYS A 16 0.85 -7.46 9.62
N ALA A 17 -0.28 -6.80 9.85
CA ALA A 17 -1.58 -7.23 9.35
C ALA A 17 -1.64 -7.16 7.81
N VAL A 18 -1.08 -6.10 7.23
CA VAL A 18 -1.00 -5.97 5.77
C VAL A 18 -0.05 -7.01 5.16
N ALA A 19 1.09 -7.24 5.81
CA ALA A 19 2.04 -8.26 5.38
C ALA A 19 1.44 -9.67 5.39
N GLU A 20 0.68 -10.01 6.45
CA GLU A 20 -0.08 -11.26 6.54
C GLU A 20 -1.14 -11.38 5.45
N HIS A 21 -1.89 -10.31 5.19
CA HIS A 21 -2.87 -10.28 4.10
C HIS A 21 -2.23 -10.50 2.72
N LEU A 22 -1.05 -9.93 2.49
CA LEU A 22 -0.31 -10.09 1.24
C LEU A 22 0.51 -11.39 1.16
N GLY A 23 0.59 -12.18 2.23
CA GLY A 23 1.44 -13.37 2.28
C GLY A 23 2.94 -13.08 2.20
N VAL A 24 3.39 -11.91 2.68
CA VAL A 24 4.80 -11.47 2.65
C VAL A 24 5.34 -11.22 4.04
N SER A 25 6.66 -11.05 4.16
CA SER A 25 7.27 -10.64 5.43
C SER A 25 6.91 -9.19 5.78
N ARG A 26 6.87 -8.86 7.08
CA ARG A 26 6.72 -7.46 7.55
C ARG A 26 7.81 -6.53 7.01
N GLN A 27 9.02 -7.05 6.79
CA GLN A 27 10.13 -6.31 6.20
C GLN A 27 9.87 -6.00 4.71
N THR A 28 9.33 -6.97 3.98
CA THR A 28 8.91 -6.80 2.58
C THR A 28 7.84 -5.71 2.48
N TYR A 29 6.81 -5.77 3.31
CA TYR A 29 5.77 -4.72 3.34
C TYR A 29 6.34 -3.34 3.72
N SER A 30 7.24 -3.29 4.70
CA SER A 30 7.93 -2.03 5.03
C SER A 30 8.74 -1.47 3.87
N ARG A 31 9.26 -2.30 2.97
CA ARG A 31 9.91 -1.83 1.73
C ARG A 31 8.88 -1.27 0.76
N TYR A 32 7.72 -1.90 0.61
CA TYR A 32 6.65 -1.42 -0.28
C TYR A 32 6.13 -0.03 0.10
N GLU A 33 6.04 0.28 1.38
CA GLU A 33 5.68 1.64 1.81
C GLU A 33 6.64 2.74 1.31
N ASN A 34 7.90 2.38 1.08
CA ASN A 34 8.95 3.30 0.59
C ASN A 34 9.22 3.16 -0.92
N LYS A 35 8.90 1.99 -1.51
CA LYS A 35 9.22 1.59 -2.88
C LYS A 35 8.03 0.86 -3.49
N GLN A 36 6.98 1.63 -3.76
CA GLN A 36 5.70 1.12 -4.24
C GLN A 36 5.83 0.43 -5.60
N GLU A 37 6.81 0.83 -6.43
CA GLU A 37 7.12 0.22 -7.73
C GLU A 37 7.62 -1.24 -7.64
N LYS A 38 7.90 -1.73 -6.41
CA LYS A 38 8.29 -3.12 -6.16
C LYS A 38 7.10 -4.05 -5.93
N MET A 39 5.89 -3.51 -5.77
CA MET A 39 4.68 -4.32 -5.66
C MET A 39 4.25 -4.80 -7.04
N SER A 40 3.81 -6.05 -7.15
CA SER A 40 3.05 -6.48 -8.33
C SER A 40 1.69 -5.78 -8.37
N ILE A 41 1.09 -5.71 -9.56
CA ILE A 41 -0.27 -5.15 -9.72
C ILE A 41 -1.27 -5.89 -8.82
N GLU A 42 -1.14 -7.22 -8.67
CA GLU A 42 -2.00 -8.02 -7.81
C GLU A 42 -1.82 -7.65 -6.32
N GLN A 43 -0.58 -7.47 -5.86
CA GLN A 43 -0.31 -7.03 -4.50
C GLN A 43 -0.86 -5.63 -4.24
N ALA A 44 -0.74 -4.72 -5.21
CA ALA A 44 -1.26 -3.36 -5.10
C ALA A 44 -2.80 -3.39 -4.99
N LYS A 45 -3.48 -4.17 -5.83
CA LYS A 45 -4.93 -4.37 -5.74
C LYS A 45 -5.36 -4.98 -4.40
N ALA A 46 -4.64 -6.00 -3.92
CA ALA A 46 -4.93 -6.64 -2.65
C ALA A 46 -4.77 -5.67 -1.47
N VAL A 47 -3.70 -4.86 -1.46
CA VAL A 47 -3.47 -3.87 -0.40
C VAL A 47 -4.53 -2.77 -0.39
N CYS A 48 -4.92 -2.28 -1.57
CA CYS A 48 -5.96 -1.26 -1.71
C CYS A 48 -7.32 -1.77 -1.24
N SER A 49 -7.66 -3.02 -1.60
CA SER A 49 -8.86 -3.71 -1.11
C SER A 49 -8.85 -3.83 0.42
N PHE A 50 -7.73 -4.25 0.99
CA PHE A 50 -7.57 -4.41 2.44
C PHE A 50 -7.63 -3.10 3.23
N LEU A 51 -7.07 -2.02 2.67
CA LEU A 51 -7.03 -0.70 3.30
C LEU A 51 -8.24 0.18 2.96
N HIS A 52 -9.15 -0.31 2.12
CA HIS A 52 -10.31 0.41 1.62
C HIS A 52 -9.92 1.78 1.02
N CYS A 53 -9.03 1.76 0.03
CA CYS A 53 -8.59 2.93 -0.73
C CYS A 53 -8.51 2.62 -2.22
N ASP A 54 -8.45 3.66 -3.06
CA ASP A 54 -8.27 3.47 -4.50
C ASP A 54 -6.78 3.21 -4.82
N LEU A 55 -6.53 2.51 -5.92
CA LEU A 55 -5.19 2.40 -6.50
C LEU A 55 -4.68 3.78 -6.95
N ALA A 56 -5.58 4.63 -7.45
CA ALA A 56 -5.26 5.99 -7.86
C ALA A 56 -4.74 6.86 -6.71
N ASP A 57 -5.25 6.66 -5.49
CA ASP A 57 -4.87 7.45 -4.31
C ASP A 57 -3.39 7.28 -3.91
N ILE A 58 -2.82 6.12 -4.25
CA ILE A 58 -1.50 5.67 -3.81
C ILE A 58 -0.50 5.63 -4.96
N PHE A 59 -0.89 5.07 -6.12
CA PHE A 59 0.05 4.66 -7.16
C PHE A 59 0.01 5.53 -8.43
N LEU A 60 -0.94 6.44 -8.57
CA LEU A 60 -0.99 7.36 -9.73
C LEU A 60 -0.48 8.75 -9.31
N PRO A 61 0.42 9.38 -10.10
CA PRO A 61 0.72 10.79 -9.91
C PRO A 61 -0.56 11.59 -10.18
N GLU A 62 -0.86 12.58 -9.32
CA GLU A 62 -1.85 13.60 -9.68
C GLU A 62 -1.36 14.25 -10.97
N GLU A 63 -2.21 14.28 -12.00
CA GLU A 63 -1.91 14.96 -13.25
C GLU A 63 -1.49 16.39 -12.92
N VAL A 64 -0.20 16.68 -13.14
CA VAL A 64 0.31 18.05 -13.18
C VAL A 64 -0.24 18.67 -14.46
N ASN A 65 -1.33 19.44 -14.31
CA ASN A 65 -1.75 20.43 -15.32
C ASN A 65 -0.67 21.49 -15.52
#